data_AF-A0A946J6A9-F1
#
_entry.id   AF-A0A946J6A9-F1
#
_cell.length_a   1.000
_cell.length_b   1.000
_cell.length_c   1.000
_cell.angle_alpha   90.00
_cell.angle_beta   90.00
_cell.angle_gamma   90.00
#
_symmetry.space_group_name_H-M   'P 1'
#
loop_
_entity.id
_entity.type
_entity.pdbx_description
1 polymer ?
#
loop_
_entity_poly.entity_id
_entity_poly.type
_entity_poly.pdbx_seq_one_letter_code
_entity_poly.pdbx_strand_id
1 'polypeptide(L)' 'MPVTTLMPEMSRMINTMIKRKNAYLSDDGSIYFDVKSFRKY' A
#
# COMPACT_ATOMS: atom_id res chain seq x y z
N MET A 1 10.57 -20.84 -3.60
CA MET A 1 11.03 -19.86 -2.60
C MET A 1 9.84 -19.47 -1.74
N PRO A 2 9.98 -19.37 -0.41
CA PRO A 2 8.85 -19.04 0.45
C PRO A 2 8.36 -17.61 0.16
N VAL A 3 7.05 -17.41 0.08
CA VAL A 3 6.42 -16.11 -0.25
C VAL A 3 6.84 -15.00 0.73
N THR A 4 7.29 -15.38 1.92
CA THR A 4 7.82 -14.48 2.95
C THR A 4 9.06 -13.71 2.52
N THR A 5 9.81 -14.17 1.52
CA THR A 5 11.02 -13.45 1.04
C THR A 5 10.68 -12.10 0.41
N LEU A 6 9.44 -11.89 -0.04
CA LEU A 6 8.99 -10.65 -0.69
C LEU A 6 8.34 -9.65 0.27
N MET A 7 8.18 -10.00 1.55
CA MET A 7 7.53 -9.12 2.55
C MET A 7 8.24 -7.76 2.72
N PRO A 8 9.58 -7.67 2.72
CA PRO A 8 10.26 -6.38 2.81
C PRO A 8 9.98 -5.46 1.61
N GLU A 9 9.90 -6.02 0.40
CA GLU A 9 9.56 -5.29 -0.83
C GLU A 9 8.12 -4.80 -0.81
N MET A 10 7.18 -5.66 -0.41
CA MET A 10 5.76 -5.30 -0.28
C MET A 10 5.57 -4.17 0.74
N SER A 11 6.25 -4.24 1.90
CA SER A 11 6.19 -3.18 2.91
C SER A 11 6.76 -1.86 2.39
N ARG A 12 7.89 -1.88 1.67
CA ARG A 12 8.47 -0.69 1.01
C ARG A 12 7.51 -0.07 0.00
N MET A 13 6.82 -0.89 -0.80
CA MET A 13 5.83 -0.44 -1.76
C MET A 13 4.66 0.26 -1.06
N ILE A 14 4.07 -0.37 -0.04
CA ILE A 14 2.95 0.19 0.73
C ILE A 14 3.33 1.53 1.38
N ASN A 15 4.51 1.59 2.02
CA ASN A 15 5.00 2.85 2.60
C ASN A 15 5.15 3.96 1.56
N THR A 16 5.59 3.62 0.35
CA THR A 16 5.70 4.58 -0.75
C THR A 16 4.32 5.08 -1.18
N MET A 17 3.32 4.20 -1.24
CA MET A 17 1.94 4.57 -1.59
C MET A 17 1.32 5.50 -0.55
N ILE A 18 1.51 5.22 0.75
CA ILE A 18 1.03 6.09 1.83
C ILE A 18 1.70 7.48 1.76
N LYS A 19 3.03 7.53 1.60
CA LYS A 19 3.77 8.80 1.48
C LYS A 19 3.31 9.65 0.29
N ARG A 20 2.89 9.01 -0.80
CA ARG A 20 2.37 9.68 -2.00
C ARG A 20 0.87 10.00 -1.93
N LYS A 21 0.21 9.70 -0.80
CA LYS A 21 -1.25 9.85 -0.61
C LYS A 21 -2.07 9.03 -1.62
N ASN A 22 -1.55 7.88 -2.02
CA ASN A 22 -2.26 6.90 -2.84
C ASN A 22 -2.86 5.75 -2.00
N ALA A 23 -2.52 5.68 -0.72
CA ALA A 23 -3.06 4.72 0.21
C ALA A 23 -3.22 5.39 1.59
N TYR A 24 -4.10 4.84 2.42
CA TYR A 24 -4.39 5.34 3.76
C TYR A 24 -4.59 4.19 4.75
N LEU A 25 -4.29 4.46 6.02
CA LEU A 25 -4.63 3.59 7.14
C LEU A 25 -6.09 3.87 7.52
N SER A 26 -6.91 2.83 7.58
CA SER A 26 -8.30 2.89 8.02
C SER A 26 -8.40 2.59 9.52
N ASP A 27 -9.53 2.96 10.12
CA ASP A 27 -9.76 2.82 11.57
C ASP A 27 -9.80 1.36 12.03
N ASP A 28 -10.03 0.41 11.10
CA ASP A 28 -9.98 -1.03 11.32
C ASP A 28 -8.54 -1.59 11.35
N GLY A 29 -7.53 -0.75 11.13
CA GLY A 29 -6.12 -1.13 11.06
C GLY A 29 -5.69 -1.68 9.69
N SER A 30 -6.59 -1.76 8.72
CA SER A 30 -6.28 -2.16 7.35
C SER A 30 -5.70 -0.99 6.54
N ILE A 31 -4.90 -1.31 5.54
CA ILE A 31 -4.37 -0.31 4.58
C ILE A 31 -5.13 -0.44 3.27
N TYR A 32 -5.80 0.64 2.86
CA TYR A 32 -6.56 0.71 1.61
C TYR A 32 -5.86 1.59 0.59
N PHE A 33 -6.03 1.24 -0.69
CA PHE A 33 -5.66 2.08 -1.81
C PHE A 33 -6.78 3.10 -2.09
N ASP A 34 -6.43 4.37 -2.23
CA ASP A 34 -7.38 5.40 -2.64
C ASP A 34 -7.50 5.41 -4.16
N VAL A 35 -8.53 4.74 -4.69
CA VAL A 35 -8.80 4.67 -6.12
C VAL A 35 -8.89 6.05 -6.77
N LYS A 36 -9.40 7.07 -6.05
CA LYS A 36 -9.53 8.43 -6.58
C LYS A 36 -8.17 9.11 -6.79
N SER A 37 -7.12 8.65 -6.12
CA SER A 37 -5.77 9.20 -6.26
C SER A 37 -5.13 8.81 -7.61
N PHE A 38 -5.68 7.81 -8.30
CA PHE A 38 -5.15 7.29 -9.56
C PHE A 38 -6.16 7.44 -10.70
N ARG A 39 -6.03 8.52 -11.48
CA ARG A 39 -6.93 8.89 -12.59
C ARG A 39 -7.11 7.81 -13.70
N LYS A 40 -6.22 6.82 -13.78
CA LYS A 40 -6.26 5.74 -14.78
C LYS A 40 -6.84 4.44 -14.25
N TYR A 41 -7.27 4.42 -13.00
CA TYR A 41 -8.06 3.32 -12.45
C TYR A 41 -9.48 3.38 -13.02
#